data_AF-A0A660KY45-F1
#
_entry.id   AF-A0A660KY45-F1
#
_cell.length_a   1.000
_cell.length_b   1.000
_cell.length_c   1.000
_cell.angle_alpha   90.00
_cell.angle_beta   90.00
_cell.angle_gamma   90.00
#
_symmetry.space_group_name_H-M   'P 1'
#
loop_
_entity.id
_entity.type
_entity.pdbx_description
1 polymer ?
#
loop_
_entity_poly.entity_id
_entity_poly.type
_entity_poly.pdbx_seq_one_letter_code
_entity_poly.pdbx_strand_id
1 'polypeptide(L)'
;MRIHKPVVAALVVLGVGAPGAHAHDAEIFATNNTAVITDPADPRLDDPLIAFEREAGRLIEQGGGRVRGSDLLDGVFFDASASTTTFERSRVFAVDGVEPDELHTIADRIRARFDQQSVLTFDRLPASDPRVDAVELDVPSVTADELRTGLLDDREAAERLFGGSVTQAEHLRLVAALEDRDLALAFAQEIGGDTTRARTTFGDREFVEGPLPVRVEQRTLVVDGTAEPEEITLAFEGGRVRVGDAAFARHRFDRIRVDLQDGLDTLVLRGRRQVEVRAQGDRVRIDEIEIDGADVLRVETGDGADQLSVDDLSATDTFQVTADLGAGLDKATVHGSEDDDQISFGAFGVLGPTFVLFAQPEPSDRLTIDGRGGDDLLSASVASMAVTLAGGPGDNVLRGGPGDDTLIGGPGFDDAFGGPGRDTITLGGDFDRASWRAGDGDDTIDGGASRDSLFLEGANAAEAYAVKRGRITHDADVLTVDDLEEVDLVAGGGADTVAIGDRPGFELVDVSLAGLPITPKGDGAADRVIVDGTPGRDRLTLAGKATTATLTGLQATVNISHAEPTDTLTIDTGRGRDAVDTSAFTPGVIGLQILD
;
A
#
# COMPACT_ATOMS: atom_id res chain seq x y z
N MET A 1 28.83 62.25 58.46
CA MET A 1 27.65 63.13 58.21
C MET A 1 26.73 62.37 57.26
N ARG A 2 25.49 62.09 57.65
CA ARG A 2 24.48 61.43 56.80
C ARG A 2 24.14 62.33 55.61
N ILE A 3 23.81 61.75 54.44
CA ILE A 3 22.55 61.92 53.66
C ILE A 3 22.61 61.03 52.38
N HIS A 4 21.42 60.59 51.95
CA HIS A 4 21.01 59.52 51.03
C HIS A 4 21.38 59.64 49.52
N LYS A 5 21.76 58.50 48.89
CA LYS A 5 21.11 57.69 47.80
C LYS A 5 21.06 58.32 46.38
N PRO A 6 20.90 57.52 45.29
CA PRO A 6 21.49 56.22 44.94
C PRO A 6 22.08 56.19 43.50
N VAL A 7 22.61 55.03 43.14
CA VAL A 7 23.31 54.61 41.92
C VAL A 7 22.63 55.02 40.60
N VAL A 8 23.40 55.63 39.69
CA VAL A 8 23.11 55.76 38.25
C VAL A 8 23.90 54.67 37.53
N ALA A 9 23.21 53.67 36.97
CA ALA A 9 23.80 52.70 36.07
C ALA A 9 23.84 53.28 34.66
N ALA A 10 25.05 53.40 34.10
CA ALA A 10 25.28 53.86 32.75
C ALA A 10 24.79 52.81 31.75
N LEU A 11 23.79 53.19 30.94
CA LEU A 11 23.34 52.44 29.79
C LEU A 11 24.37 52.63 28.67
N VAL A 12 25.18 51.59 28.42
CA VAL A 12 26.06 51.52 27.25
C VAL A 12 25.16 51.38 26.02
N VAL A 13 25.15 52.40 25.18
CA VAL A 13 24.57 52.38 23.83
C VAL A 13 25.48 51.49 22.97
N LEU A 14 25.13 50.21 22.88
CA LEU A 14 25.60 49.33 21.82
C LEU A 14 24.72 49.57 20.59
N GLY A 15 25.39 49.74 19.44
CA GLY A 15 24.80 50.19 18.19
C GLY A 15 23.55 49.39 17.80
N VAL A 16 22.55 50.14 17.34
CA VAL A 16 21.46 49.60 16.52
C VAL A 16 22.14 48.98 15.29
N GLY A 17 22.29 47.65 15.31
CA GLY A 17 22.47 46.90 14.07
C GLY A 17 21.23 47.17 13.22
N ALA A 18 21.43 47.80 12.07
CA ALA A 18 20.39 47.97 11.08
C ALA A 18 19.78 46.58 10.74
N PRO A 19 18.46 46.47 10.54
CA PRO A 19 17.88 45.28 9.95
C PRO A 19 18.28 45.30 8.47
N GLY A 20 19.35 44.60 8.12
CA GLY A 20 19.86 44.51 6.76
C GLY A 20 19.87 43.06 6.33
N ALA A 21 18.69 42.50 6.12
CA ALA A 21 18.53 41.21 5.46
C ALA A 21 17.22 41.23 4.67
N HIS A 22 17.35 40.95 3.37
CA HIS A 22 16.33 40.49 2.42
C HIS A 22 15.37 41.54 1.84
N ALA A 23 15.78 42.13 0.72
CA ALA A 23 14.89 42.51 -0.37
C ALA A 23 15.57 42.02 -1.65
N HIS A 24 15.17 40.85 -2.12
CA HIS A 24 15.59 40.32 -3.42
C HIS A 24 15.02 41.24 -4.52
N ASP A 25 15.86 41.59 -5.49
CA ASP A 25 15.51 42.37 -6.69
C ASP A 25 15.36 41.36 -7.82
N ALA A 26 14.12 41.02 -8.16
CA ALA A 26 13.79 39.98 -9.12
C ALA A 26 13.10 40.54 -10.35
N GLU A 27 13.13 39.79 -11.43
CA GLU A 27 12.40 40.08 -12.65
C GLU A 27 11.45 38.94 -13.03
N ILE A 28 10.30 39.31 -13.58
CA ILE A 28 9.33 38.37 -14.14
C ILE A 28 9.07 38.76 -15.60
N PHE A 29 9.35 37.86 -16.53
CA PHE A 29 9.11 38.03 -17.96
C PHE A 29 7.85 37.26 -18.33
N ALA A 30 6.82 37.96 -18.81
CA ALA A 30 5.53 37.36 -19.10
C ALA A 30 4.78 38.05 -20.25
N THR A 31 3.84 37.33 -20.85
CA THR A 31 3.00 37.77 -21.96
C THR A 31 1.51 37.51 -21.72
N ASN A 32 0.64 38.12 -22.54
CA ASN A 32 -0.77 37.77 -22.64
C ASN A 32 -1.11 37.00 -23.93
N ASN A 33 -0.11 36.71 -24.77
CA ASN A 33 -0.32 36.17 -26.11
C ASN A 33 0.55 34.93 -26.31
N THR A 34 -0.10 33.78 -26.49
CA THR A 34 0.53 32.49 -26.78
C THR A 34 0.49 32.09 -28.24
N ALA A 35 0.07 33.00 -29.12
CA ALA A 35 0.01 32.71 -30.54
C ALA A 35 1.39 32.75 -31.20
N VAL A 36 1.65 31.80 -32.09
CA VAL A 36 2.84 31.82 -32.95
C VAL A 36 2.74 32.98 -33.94
N ILE A 37 3.72 33.89 -33.92
CA ILE A 37 3.82 35.05 -34.81
C ILE A 37 5.14 34.95 -35.58
N THR A 38 5.09 34.66 -36.86
CA THR A 38 6.30 34.58 -37.71
C THR A 38 6.52 35.81 -38.59
N ASP A 39 5.48 36.65 -38.74
CA ASP A 39 5.53 37.90 -39.51
C ASP A 39 5.90 39.08 -38.58
N PRO A 40 7.06 39.75 -38.77
CA PRO A 40 7.44 40.91 -37.96
C PRO A 40 6.49 42.11 -38.14
N ALA A 41 5.65 42.13 -39.18
CA ALA A 41 4.65 43.17 -39.40
C ALA A 41 3.24 42.80 -38.85
N ASP A 42 3.13 41.72 -38.06
CA ASP A 42 1.85 41.31 -37.48
C ASP A 42 1.32 42.39 -36.51
N PRO A 43 0.07 42.90 -36.70
CA PRO A 43 -0.48 43.96 -35.87
C PRO A 43 -0.58 43.62 -34.37
N ARG A 44 -0.49 42.34 -33.99
CA ARG A 44 -0.47 41.92 -32.57
C ARG A 44 0.81 42.37 -31.86
N LEU A 45 1.90 42.60 -32.59
CA LEU A 45 3.16 43.11 -32.03
C LEU A 45 3.08 44.61 -31.69
N ASP A 46 2.09 45.34 -32.23
CA ASP A 46 1.85 46.75 -31.91
C ASP A 46 1.10 46.96 -30.59
N ASP A 47 0.63 45.89 -29.91
CA ASP A 47 -0.10 46.01 -28.65
C ASP A 47 0.82 46.53 -27.51
N PRO A 48 0.48 47.63 -26.84
CA PRO A 48 1.26 48.13 -25.70
C PRO A 48 1.06 47.31 -24.42
N LEU A 49 0.21 46.28 -24.41
CA LEU A 49 -0.06 45.39 -23.28
C LEU A 49 -0.50 46.09 -21.98
N ILE A 50 -1.21 47.22 -22.10
CA ILE A 50 -1.60 48.06 -20.93
C ILE A 50 -2.56 47.31 -20.00
N ALA A 51 -3.50 46.53 -20.56
CA ALA A 51 -4.45 45.75 -19.77
C ALA A 51 -3.74 44.60 -19.03
N PHE A 52 -2.85 43.91 -19.73
CA PHE A 52 -2.01 42.85 -19.18
C PHE A 52 -1.11 43.37 -18.06
N GLU A 53 -0.38 44.47 -18.29
CA GLU A 53 0.48 45.13 -17.30
C GLU A 53 -0.24 45.35 -15.96
N ARG A 54 -1.46 45.91 -16.01
CA ARG A 54 -2.25 46.19 -14.81
C ARG A 54 -2.72 44.92 -14.10
N GLU A 55 -2.98 43.86 -14.85
CA GLU A 55 -3.49 42.61 -14.28
C GLU A 55 -2.37 41.74 -13.73
N ALA A 56 -1.28 41.54 -14.47
CA ALA A 56 -0.07 40.90 -13.97
C ALA A 56 0.50 41.64 -12.75
N GLY A 57 0.55 42.99 -12.78
CA GLY A 57 1.00 43.78 -11.63
C GLY A 57 0.16 43.54 -10.36
N ARG A 58 -1.17 43.38 -10.51
CA ARG A 58 -2.04 43.01 -9.37
C ARG A 58 -1.76 41.61 -8.84
N LEU A 59 -1.45 40.65 -9.72
CA LEU A 59 -1.09 39.28 -9.29
C LEU A 59 0.23 39.28 -8.50
N ILE A 60 1.22 40.07 -8.95
CA ILE A 60 2.50 40.25 -8.26
C ILE A 60 2.26 40.84 -6.86
N GLU A 61 1.50 41.93 -6.76
CA GLU A 61 1.17 42.57 -5.48
C GLU A 61 0.38 41.65 -4.54
N GLN A 62 -0.52 40.82 -5.09
CA GLN A 62 -1.28 39.83 -4.32
C GLN A 62 -0.42 38.66 -3.81
N GLY A 63 0.69 38.35 -4.49
CA GLY A 63 1.63 37.32 -4.06
C GLY A 63 2.72 37.81 -3.10
N GLY A 64 2.71 39.09 -2.74
CA GLY A 64 3.62 39.67 -1.74
C GLY A 64 4.73 40.55 -2.34
N GLY A 65 5.00 40.44 -3.64
CA GLY A 65 6.00 41.26 -4.34
C GLY A 65 5.55 42.71 -4.54
N ARG A 66 6.51 43.61 -4.76
CA ARG A 66 6.25 45.03 -5.09
C ARG A 66 6.77 45.37 -6.48
N VAL A 67 5.87 45.72 -7.40
CA VAL A 67 6.24 46.16 -8.75
C VAL A 67 6.88 47.55 -8.69
N ARG A 68 8.12 47.65 -9.19
CA ARG A 68 8.88 48.91 -9.30
C ARG A 68 8.68 49.62 -10.63
N GLY A 69 8.48 48.83 -11.68
CA GLY A 69 8.24 49.27 -13.04
C GLY A 69 8.01 48.06 -13.93
N SER A 70 7.57 48.31 -15.15
CA SER A 70 7.56 47.29 -16.19
C SER A 70 7.99 47.90 -17.52
N ASP A 71 8.76 47.15 -18.28
CA ASP A 71 9.22 47.53 -19.61
C ASP A 71 8.55 46.64 -20.65
N LEU A 72 8.22 47.24 -21.79
CA LEU A 72 7.63 46.56 -22.93
C LEU A 72 8.73 45.97 -23.81
N LEU A 73 8.56 44.70 -24.17
CA LEU A 73 9.56 43.89 -24.85
C LEU A 73 9.02 43.28 -26.14
N ASP A 74 9.90 43.19 -27.13
CA ASP A 74 9.74 42.41 -28.35
C ASP A 74 10.58 41.15 -28.23
N GLY A 75 9.94 40.06 -27.80
CA GLY A 75 10.52 38.74 -27.68
C GLY A 75 10.70 38.06 -29.03
N VAL A 76 11.80 37.33 -29.18
CA VAL A 76 12.07 36.46 -30.32
C VAL A 76 12.62 35.14 -29.80
N PHE A 77 11.88 34.07 -30.05
CA PHE A 77 12.18 32.74 -29.54
C PHE A 77 12.28 31.73 -30.67
N PHE A 78 13.22 30.80 -30.56
CA PHE A 78 13.47 29.77 -31.54
C PHE A 78 12.69 28.50 -31.19
N ASP A 79 11.81 28.08 -32.09
CA ASP A 79 11.12 26.79 -32.03
C ASP A 79 11.97 25.75 -32.77
N ALA A 80 12.61 24.88 -32.00
CA ALA A 80 13.45 23.81 -32.53
C ALA A 80 12.67 22.80 -33.38
N SER A 81 11.38 22.57 -33.08
CA SER A 81 10.55 21.59 -33.77
C SER A 81 10.17 22.05 -35.18
N ALA A 82 9.85 23.34 -35.32
CA ALA A 82 9.52 23.95 -36.60
C ALA A 82 10.75 24.56 -37.31
N SER A 83 11.92 24.55 -36.66
CA SER A 83 13.17 25.15 -37.15
C SER A 83 12.96 26.60 -37.62
N THR A 84 12.21 27.37 -36.82
CA THR A 84 11.83 28.75 -37.12
C THR A 84 11.79 29.55 -35.83
N THR A 85 11.75 30.87 -35.95
CA THR A 85 11.53 31.77 -34.82
C THR A 85 10.07 32.22 -34.73
N THR A 86 9.61 32.53 -33.53
CA THR A 86 8.36 33.26 -33.27
C THR A 86 8.66 34.58 -32.58
N PHE A 87 7.92 35.61 -32.92
CA PHE A 87 7.85 36.87 -32.19
C PHE A 87 6.82 36.77 -31.08
N GLU A 88 7.05 37.52 -30.03
CA GLU A 88 6.13 37.61 -28.91
C GLU A 88 6.18 39.00 -28.29
N ARG A 89 5.02 39.64 -28.16
CA ARG A 89 4.92 40.88 -27.40
C ARG A 89 4.85 40.52 -25.92
N SER A 90 5.79 40.99 -25.10
CA SER A 90 5.87 40.63 -23.69
C SER A 90 6.24 41.82 -22.81
N ARG A 91 6.26 41.61 -21.49
CA ARG A 91 6.76 42.60 -20.51
C ARG A 91 7.69 41.94 -19.52
N VAL A 92 8.66 42.72 -19.06
CA VAL A 92 9.44 42.41 -17.85
C VAL A 92 8.98 43.30 -16.71
N PHE A 93 8.73 42.72 -15.55
CA PHE A 93 8.37 43.41 -14.31
C PHE A 93 9.54 43.35 -13.35
N ALA A 94 10.00 44.52 -12.88
CA ALA A 94 10.96 44.59 -11.78
C ALA A 94 10.20 44.47 -10.45
N VAL A 95 10.57 43.52 -9.61
CA VAL A 95 9.85 43.11 -8.40
C VAL A 95 10.79 43.13 -7.18
N ASP A 96 10.44 43.92 -6.17
CA ASP A 96 11.15 43.96 -4.90
C ASP A 96 10.41 43.15 -3.82
N GLY A 97 11.19 42.63 -2.86
CA GLY A 97 10.67 42.18 -1.56
C GLY A 97 9.88 40.87 -1.66
N VAL A 98 10.32 39.97 -2.54
CA VAL A 98 9.75 38.66 -2.79
C VAL A 98 10.81 37.60 -2.49
N GLU A 99 10.46 36.55 -1.76
CA GLU A 99 11.36 35.39 -1.55
C GLU A 99 11.28 34.42 -2.74
N PRO A 100 12.27 33.54 -2.97
CA PRO A 100 12.27 32.63 -4.13
C PRO A 100 10.99 31.80 -4.31
N ASP A 101 10.48 31.17 -3.24
CA ASP A 101 9.23 30.38 -3.29
C ASP A 101 7.99 31.26 -3.63
N GLU A 102 8.00 32.53 -3.22
CA GLU A 102 6.94 33.49 -3.52
C GLU A 102 7.03 33.95 -4.98
N LEU A 103 8.25 34.11 -5.51
CA LEU A 103 8.51 34.46 -6.90
C LEU A 103 7.97 33.38 -7.85
N HIS A 104 8.26 32.11 -7.55
CA HIS A 104 7.70 30.95 -8.26
C HIS A 104 6.16 30.98 -8.24
N THR A 105 5.57 31.14 -7.05
CA THR A 105 4.10 31.14 -6.88
C THR A 105 3.43 32.27 -7.67
N ILE A 106 4.05 33.45 -7.72
CA ILE A 106 3.55 34.60 -8.49
C ILE A 106 3.62 34.29 -9.99
N ALA A 107 4.75 33.76 -10.46
CA ALA A 107 4.96 33.41 -11.85
C ALA A 107 3.97 32.34 -12.31
N ASP A 108 3.72 31.29 -11.51
CA ASP A 108 2.73 30.25 -11.84
C ASP A 108 1.30 30.81 -11.92
N ARG A 109 0.94 31.75 -11.03
CA ARG A 109 -0.36 32.43 -11.12
C ARG A 109 -0.51 33.27 -12.38
N ILE A 110 0.54 33.96 -12.80
CA ILE A 110 0.56 34.72 -14.06
C ILE A 110 0.45 33.75 -15.23
N ARG A 111 1.23 32.67 -15.21
CA ARG A 111 1.21 31.62 -16.22
C ARG A 111 -0.21 31.06 -16.41
N ALA A 112 -0.81 30.56 -15.33
CA ALA A 112 -2.15 29.99 -15.33
C ALA A 112 -3.23 31.01 -15.72
N ARG A 113 -3.13 32.27 -15.25
CA ARG A 113 -4.13 33.30 -15.55
C ARG A 113 -4.19 33.65 -17.03
N PHE A 114 -3.06 33.61 -17.72
CA PHE A 114 -2.90 34.03 -19.12
C PHE A 114 -2.60 32.87 -20.07
N ASP A 115 -2.79 31.62 -19.61
CA ASP A 115 -2.63 30.40 -20.40
C ASP A 115 -1.25 30.28 -21.06
N GLN A 116 -0.20 30.75 -20.36
CA GLN A 116 1.18 30.65 -20.84
C GLN A 116 1.72 29.23 -20.59
N GLN A 117 2.58 28.77 -21.49
CA GLN A 117 3.30 27.49 -21.30
C GLN A 117 4.29 27.61 -20.15
N SER A 118 5.04 28.73 -20.10
CA SER A 118 5.98 29.05 -19.04
C SER A 118 6.01 30.55 -18.74
N VAL A 119 6.52 30.91 -17.56
CA VAL A 119 6.88 32.30 -17.19
C VAL A 119 8.32 32.29 -16.68
N LEU A 120 9.20 33.11 -17.27
CA LEU A 120 10.59 33.20 -16.85
C LEU A 120 10.72 34.17 -15.66
N THR A 121 11.38 33.72 -14.61
CA THR A 121 11.81 34.57 -13.49
C THR A 121 13.34 34.65 -13.42
N PHE A 122 13.85 35.75 -12.88
CA PHE A 122 15.28 35.97 -12.68
C PHE A 122 15.51 36.70 -11.35
N ASP A 123 15.98 36.00 -10.31
CA ASP A 123 16.38 36.61 -9.03
C ASP A 123 17.80 37.15 -9.13
N ARG A 124 18.00 38.46 -8.95
CA ARG A 124 19.33 39.07 -9.09
C ARG A 124 20.17 38.84 -7.85
N LEU A 125 21.32 38.23 -8.05
CA LEU A 125 22.22 37.83 -6.99
C LEU A 125 23.62 38.41 -7.16
N PRO A 126 24.37 38.62 -6.06
CA PRO A 126 25.80 38.90 -6.15
C PRO A 126 26.51 37.78 -6.91
N ALA A 127 27.46 38.11 -7.79
CA ALA A 127 28.19 37.13 -8.60
C ALA A 127 28.95 36.04 -7.80
N SER A 128 29.11 36.22 -6.48
CA SER A 128 29.71 35.25 -5.56
C SER A 128 28.69 34.36 -4.83
N ASP A 129 27.39 34.57 -5.03
CA ASP A 129 26.34 33.77 -4.40
C ASP A 129 26.33 32.37 -5.04
N PRO A 130 26.32 31.29 -4.24
CA PRO A 130 26.37 29.92 -4.76
C PRO A 130 25.13 29.51 -5.58
N ARG A 131 24.03 30.28 -5.51
CA ARG A 131 22.81 30.03 -6.31
C ARG A 131 22.87 30.62 -7.72
N VAL A 132 23.89 31.41 -8.06
CA VAL A 132 24.02 31.98 -9.40
C VAL A 132 24.20 30.87 -10.42
N ASP A 133 23.20 30.70 -11.28
CA ASP A 133 23.17 29.72 -12.37
C ASP A 133 23.01 30.37 -13.76
N ALA A 134 22.78 31.69 -13.80
CA ALA A 134 22.46 32.42 -15.00
C ALA A 134 23.01 33.85 -15.03
N VAL A 135 23.01 34.41 -16.24
CA VAL A 135 23.32 35.81 -16.50
C VAL A 135 22.24 36.46 -17.35
N GLU A 136 21.91 37.70 -17.02
CA GLU A 136 21.13 38.59 -17.88
C GLU A 136 22.10 39.58 -18.55
N LEU A 137 22.11 39.61 -19.88
CA LEU A 137 22.85 40.58 -20.68
C LEU A 137 21.90 41.67 -21.19
N ASP A 138 22.23 42.92 -20.89
CA ASP A 138 21.61 44.11 -21.46
C ASP A 138 22.59 44.72 -22.48
N VAL A 139 22.34 44.50 -23.77
CA VAL A 139 23.22 44.87 -24.88
C VAL A 139 22.54 45.91 -25.79
N PRO A 140 23.05 47.15 -25.87
CA PRO A 140 22.46 48.16 -26.75
C PRO A 140 22.67 47.89 -28.24
N SER A 141 21.87 48.56 -29.07
CA SER A 141 22.00 48.59 -30.53
C SER A 141 21.67 47.26 -31.21
N VAL A 142 20.63 46.59 -30.71
CA VAL A 142 20.08 45.36 -31.31
C VAL A 142 18.58 45.53 -31.50
N THR A 143 18.08 45.21 -32.70
CA THR A 143 16.66 45.17 -33.03
C THR A 143 16.11 43.74 -32.95
N ALA A 144 14.78 43.59 -32.81
CA ALA A 144 14.14 42.27 -32.78
C ALA A 144 14.33 41.51 -34.12
N ASP A 145 14.38 42.21 -35.25
CA ASP A 145 14.66 41.60 -36.55
C ASP A 145 16.10 41.08 -36.65
N GLU A 146 17.08 41.82 -36.13
CA GLU A 146 18.49 41.35 -36.07
C GLU A 146 18.64 40.14 -35.15
N LEU A 147 17.96 40.14 -33.99
CA LEU A 147 17.91 38.99 -33.09
C LEU A 147 17.31 37.76 -33.81
N ARG A 148 16.21 37.95 -34.55
CA ARG A 148 15.58 36.88 -35.34
C ARG A 148 16.52 36.32 -36.39
N THR A 149 17.09 37.18 -37.23
CA THR A 149 18.00 36.75 -38.29
C THR A 149 19.21 36.03 -37.71
N GLY A 150 19.77 36.54 -36.61
CA GLY A 150 20.85 35.87 -35.89
C GLY A 150 20.49 34.47 -35.42
N LEU A 151 19.34 34.28 -34.76
CA LEU A 151 18.91 32.96 -34.30
C LEU A 151 18.64 31.99 -35.47
N LEU A 152 18.26 32.47 -36.65
CA LEU A 152 18.08 31.63 -37.83
C LEU A 152 19.41 31.26 -38.50
N ASP A 153 20.42 32.14 -38.41
CA ASP A 153 21.73 31.98 -39.04
C ASP A 153 22.73 31.21 -38.14
N ASP A 154 22.59 31.29 -36.81
CA ASP A 154 23.42 30.59 -35.82
C ASP A 154 22.62 29.51 -35.08
N ARG A 155 22.79 28.26 -35.54
CA ARG A 155 22.14 27.08 -34.97
C ARG A 155 22.57 26.80 -33.53
N GLU A 156 23.83 27.05 -33.17
CA GLU A 156 24.33 26.78 -31.82
C GLU A 156 23.73 27.76 -30.82
N ALA A 157 23.72 29.05 -31.18
CA ALA A 157 23.05 30.07 -30.38
C ALA A 157 21.55 29.80 -30.26
N ALA A 158 20.88 29.39 -31.34
CA ALA A 158 19.45 29.09 -31.35
C ALA A 158 19.07 27.94 -30.40
N GLU A 159 19.86 26.85 -30.40
CA GLU A 159 19.60 25.67 -29.56
C GLU A 159 19.95 25.89 -28.08
N ARG A 160 20.94 26.73 -27.77
CA ARG A 160 21.43 26.91 -26.39
C ARG A 160 20.85 28.14 -25.70
N LEU A 161 20.65 29.23 -26.44
CA LEU A 161 20.12 30.48 -25.88
C LEU A 161 18.59 30.54 -25.95
N PHE A 162 17.97 29.73 -26.82
CA PHE A 162 16.53 29.63 -27.08
C PHE A 162 15.85 30.91 -27.61
N GLY A 163 16.36 32.09 -27.29
CA GLY A 163 15.79 33.36 -27.70
C GLY A 163 16.21 34.52 -26.79
N GLY A 164 15.58 35.67 -26.98
CA GLY A 164 15.81 36.85 -26.17
C GLY A 164 14.72 37.90 -26.42
N SER A 165 14.82 39.03 -25.73
CA SER A 165 13.83 40.11 -25.82
C SER A 165 14.49 41.44 -26.10
N VAL A 166 13.90 42.28 -26.94
CA VAL A 166 14.42 43.62 -27.24
C VAL A 166 13.50 44.68 -26.66
N THR A 167 14.05 45.63 -25.91
CA THR A 167 13.29 46.77 -25.38
C THR A 167 12.96 47.78 -26.51
N GLN A 168 12.00 48.66 -26.26
CA GLN A 168 11.67 49.77 -27.19
C GLN A 168 12.83 50.76 -27.45
N ALA A 169 13.90 50.70 -26.65
CA ALA A 169 15.10 51.50 -26.85
C ALA A 169 16.21 50.76 -27.63
N GLU A 170 15.89 49.63 -28.26
CA GLU A 170 16.84 48.78 -29.01
C GLU A 170 17.96 48.22 -28.13
N HIS A 171 17.59 47.77 -26.92
CA HIS A 171 18.47 47.01 -26.05
C HIS A 171 18.01 45.55 -26.00
N LEU A 172 18.90 44.63 -26.34
CA LEU A 172 18.71 43.20 -26.15
C LEU A 172 18.83 42.85 -24.66
N ARG A 173 17.79 42.23 -24.13
CA ARG A 173 17.73 41.52 -22.85
C ARG A 173 17.80 40.03 -23.13
N LEU A 174 18.93 39.43 -22.79
CA LEU A 174 19.21 38.02 -23.05
C LEU A 174 19.57 37.32 -21.73
N VAL A 175 18.69 36.44 -21.27
CA VAL A 175 18.93 35.60 -20.09
C VAL A 175 19.48 34.25 -20.56
N ALA A 176 20.70 33.93 -20.16
CA ALA A 176 21.39 32.70 -20.55
C ALA A 176 21.91 31.96 -19.31
N ALA A 177 22.10 30.64 -19.43
CA ALA A 177 22.80 29.86 -18.42
C ALA A 177 24.21 30.42 -18.21
N LEU A 178 24.75 30.29 -17.00
CA LEU A 178 26.06 30.84 -16.65
C LEU A 178 27.17 30.27 -17.53
N GLU A 179 27.10 28.98 -17.89
CA GLU A 179 28.02 28.32 -18.83
C GLU A 179 27.92 28.86 -20.27
N ASP A 180 26.77 29.42 -20.66
CA ASP A 180 26.50 29.94 -21.99
C ASP A 180 26.79 31.44 -22.12
N ARG A 181 27.30 32.08 -21.06
CA ARG A 181 27.59 33.51 -21.04
C ARG A 181 28.47 33.98 -22.20
N ASP A 182 29.55 33.25 -22.49
CA ASP A 182 30.50 33.66 -23.53
C ASP A 182 29.88 33.49 -24.93
N LEU A 183 29.04 32.45 -25.10
CA LEU A 183 28.24 32.26 -26.32
C LEU A 183 27.24 33.40 -26.50
N ALA A 184 26.51 33.76 -25.45
CA ALA A 184 25.54 34.86 -25.46
C ALA A 184 26.19 36.21 -25.81
N LEU A 185 27.38 36.51 -25.29
CA LEU A 185 28.14 37.72 -25.62
C LEU A 185 28.64 37.72 -27.07
N ALA A 186 29.16 36.59 -27.55
CA ALA A 186 29.63 36.45 -28.93
C ALA A 186 28.47 36.62 -29.92
N PHE A 187 27.35 35.94 -29.66
CA PHE A 187 26.13 36.04 -30.43
C PHE A 187 25.60 37.48 -30.49
N ALA A 188 25.49 38.16 -29.34
CA ALA A 188 25.04 39.55 -29.28
C ALA A 188 25.95 40.50 -30.08
N GLN A 189 27.26 40.25 -30.12
CA GLN A 189 28.19 41.03 -30.95
C GLN A 189 28.01 40.76 -32.44
N GLU A 190 27.77 39.50 -32.82
CA GLU A 190 27.61 39.08 -34.21
C GLU A 190 26.37 39.70 -34.86
N ILE A 191 25.27 39.79 -34.12
CA ILE A 191 24.02 40.40 -34.59
C ILE A 191 24.03 41.93 -34.55
N GLY A 192 25.19 42.57 -34.28
CA GLY A 192 25.37 44.01 -34.35
C GLY A 192 25.34 44.76 -33.01
N GLY A 193 25.16 44.05 -31.89
CA GLY A 193 25.10 44.64 -30.57
C GLY A 193 26.41 45.25 -30.10
N ASP A 194 26.32 46.37 -29.37
CA ASP A 194 27.48 47.06 -28.80
C ASP A 194 27.89 46.41 -27.46
N THR A 195 28.64 45.31 -27.55
CA THR A 195 29.11 44.56 -26.38
C THR A 195 30.08 45.35 -25.50
N THR A 196 30.66 46.45 -25.99
CA THR A 196 31.52 47.32 -25.17
C THR A 196 30.72 48.14 -24.15
N ARG A 197 29.42 48.32 -24.41
CA ARG A 197 28.45 48.97 -23.52
C ARG A 197 27.50 47.98 -22.85
N ALA A 198 27.67 46.68 -23.06
CA ALA A 198 26.84 45.66 -22.45
C ALA A 198 26.95 45.67 -20.91
N ARG A 199 25.83 45.43 -20.24
CA ARG A 199 25.78 45.18 -18.80
C ARG A 199 25.47 43.69 -18.57
N THR A 200 26.12 43.12 -17.58
CA THR A 200 25.86 41.75 -17.13
C THR A 200 25.36 41.78 -15.70
N THR A 201 24.19 41.19 -15.48
CA THR A 201 23.64 40.92 -14.15
C THR A 201 23.72 39.41 -13.89
N PHE A 202 24.07 39.02 -12.67
CA PHE A 202 24.12 37.62 -12.26
C PHE A 202 22.87 37.29 -11.45
N GLY A 203 22.40 36.05 -11.55
CA GLY A 203 21.18 35.65 -10.87
C GLY A 203 20.89 34.16 -10.96
N ASP A 204 19.75 33.82 -10.40
CA ASP A 204 19.12 32.50 -10.45
C ASP A 204 17.93 32.59 -11.42
N ARG A 205 17.89 31.77 -12.48
CA ARG A 205 16.80 31.78 -13.46
C ARG A 205 15.87 30.59 -13.26
N GLU A 206 14.57 30.82 -13.45
CA GLU A 206 13.58 29.74 -13.42
C GLU A 206 12.56 29.92 -14.55
N PHE A 207 12.32 28.86 -15.34
CA PHE A 207 11.15 28.78 -16.22
C PHE A 207 10.03 28.08 -15.45
N VAL A 208 9.05 28.85 -14.99
CA VAL A 208 7.90 28.31 -14.25
C VAL A 208 6.89 27.76 -15.25
N GLU A 209 6.85 26.44 -15.38
CA GLU A 209 5.93 25.65 -16.23
C GLU A 209 4.81 25.03 -15.36
N GLY A 210 3.68 24.66 -15.96
CA GLY A 210 2.53 24.16 -15.18
C GLY A 210 2.54 22.65 -14.90
N PRO A 211 1.88 22.20 -13.82
CA PRO A 211 2.07 22.59 -12.42
C PRO A 211 2.90 21.54 -11.63
N LEU A 212 3.42 21.90 -10.45
CA LEU A 212 3.39 20.97 -9.30
C LEU A 212 2.03 21.19 -8.59
N PRO A 213 1.19 20.16 -8.40
CA PRO A 213 -0.25 20.38 -8.36
C PRO A 213 -0.84 20.50 -6.96
N VAL A 214 -0.20 21.26 -6.05
CA VAL A 214 -0.55 21.22 -4.62
C VAL A 214 -1.09 22.57 -4.14
N ARG A 215 -2.34 22.61 -3.67
CA ARG A 215 -2.99 23.83 -3.16
C ARG A 215 -3.87 23.56 -1.95
N VAL A 216 -4.22 24.61 -1.19
CA VAL A 216 -5.20 24.50 -0.10
C VAL A 216 -6.47 25.27 -0.49
N GLU A 217 -7.57 24.54 -0.67
CA GLU A 217 -8.89 25.09 -1.01
C GLU A 217 -9.91 24.70 0.05
N GLN A 218 -10.62 25.67 0.62
CA GLN A 218 -11.73 25.41 1.56
C GLN A 218 -11.37 24.45 2.72
N ARG A 219 -10.14 24.54 3.24
CA ARG A 219 -9.59 23.63 4.28
C ARG A 219 -9.33 22.19 3.79
N THR A 220 -9.12 22.00 2.49
CA THR A 220 -8.67 20.75 1.88
C THR A 220 -7.34 21.00 1.18
N LEU A 221 -6.33 20.17 1.45
CA LEU A 221 -5.11 20.11 0.64
C LEU A 221 -5.41 19.29 -0.61
N VAL A 222 -5.39 19.91 -1.78
CA VAL A 222 -5.64 19.27 -3.06
C VAL A 222 -4.31 19.03 -3.77
N VAL A 223 -4.11 17.80 -4.26
CA VAL A 223 -2.96 17.33 -5.03
C VAL A 223 -3.50 16.75 -6.34
N ASP A 224 -3.26 17.39 -7.49
CA ASP A 224 -3.80 16.95 -8.80
C ASP A 224 -2.71 16.41 -9.73
N GLY A 225 -2.52 15.10 -9.86
CA GLY A 225 -1.59 14.50 -10.83
C GLY A 225 -1.88 14.84 -12.29
N THR A 226 -1.02 14.35 -13.18
CA THR A 226 -1.13 14.53 -14.63
C THR A 226 -1.55 13.24 -15.33
N ALA A 227 -1.84 13.30 -16.64
CA ALA A 227 -2.20 12.11 -17.43
C ALA A 227 -0.99 11.21 -17.80
N GLU A 228 0.19 11.48 -17.25
CA GLU A 228 1.40 10.68 -17.43
C GLU A 228 1.70 9.95 -16.11
N PRO A 229 2.28 8.73 -16.14
CA PRO A 229 2.58 7.98 -14.93
C PRO A 229 3.48 8.76 -13.95
N GLU A 230 3.02 8.92 -12.72
CA GLU A 230 3.68 9.68 -11.66
C GLU A 230 3.85 8.89 -10.36
N GLU A 231 4.85 9.28 -9.56
CA GLU A 231 4.98 8.87 -8.16
C GLU A 231 4.81 10.10 -7.27
N ILE A 232 3.70 10.18 -6.52
CA ILE A 232 3.44 11.26 -5.57
C ILE A 232 3.70 10.77 -4.15
N THR A 233 4.55 11.47 -3.41
CA THR A 233 4.82 11.17 -1.99
C THR A 233 4.16 12.18 -1.06
N LEU A 234 3.34 11.69 -0.11
CA LEU A 234 2.81 12.44 1.02
C LEU A 234 3.52 12.02 2.31
N ALA A 235 4.40 12.87 2.85
CA ALA A 235 5.12 12.59 4.10
C ALA A 235 4.54 13.36 5.29
N PHE A 236 4.19 12.64 6.37
CA PHE A 236 3.57 13.17 7.59
C PHE A 236 4.59 13.34 8.72
N GLU A 237 5.11 14.55 8.91
CA GLU A 237 6.19 14.81 9.88
C GLU A 237 5.94 16.09 10.68
N GLY A 238 6.13 16.03 12.01
CA GLY A 238 6.17 17.23 12.86
C GLY A 238 4.94 18.15 12.77
N GLY A 239 3.76 17.58 12.51
CA GLY A 239 2.51 18.35 12.32
C GLY A 239 2.39 19.04 10.95
N ARG A 240 3.21 18.64 9.97
CA ARG A 240 3.17 19.09 8.58
C ARG A 240 2.94 17.90 7.65
N VAL A 241 2.48 18.21 6.44
CA VAL A 241 2.41 17.29 5.31
C VAL A 241 3.34 17.84 4.23
N ARG A 242 4.28 17.02 3.76
CA ARG A 242 5.17 17.36 2.65
C ARG A 242 4.71 16.68 1.36
N VAL A 243 4.79 17.41 0.25
CA VAL A 243 4.54 16.91 -1.11
C VAL A 243 5.67 17.46 -1.98
N GLY A 244 6.57 16.59 -2.43
CA GLY A 244 7.86 17.01 -2.99
C GLY A 244 8.63 17.92 -2.02
N ASP A 245 9.09 19.06 -2.53
CA ASP A 245 9.80 20.07 -1.72
C ASP A 245 8.86 20.95 -0.87
N ALA A 246 7.57 21.00 -1.21
CA ALA A 246 6.58 21.82 -0.53
C ALA A 246 6.14 21.22 0.82
N ALA A 247 5.93 22.08 1.82
CA ALA A 247 5.52 21.67 3.17
C ALA A 247 4.35 22.47 3.72
N PHE A 248 3.26 21.80 4.10
CA PHE A 248 2.02 22.42 4.55
C PHE A 248 1.73 22.09 6.01
N ALA A 249 1.44 23.11 6.83
CA ALA A 249 1.09 22.89 8.24
C ALA A 249 -0.33 22.29 8.37
N ARG A 250 -0.46 21.18 9.11
CA ARG A 250 -1.68 20.37 9.20
C ARG A 250 -2.89 21.13 9.78
N HIS A 251 -2.68 22.19 10.55
CA HIS A 251 -3.80 23.00 11.07
C HIS A 251 -4.51 23.86 10.00
N ARG A 252 -3.96 23.96 8.78
CA ARG A 252 -4.53 24.76 7.69
C ARG A 252 -5.64 24.05 6.90
N PHE A 253 -5.76 22.74 7.05
CA PHE A 253 -6.72 21.90 6.33
C PHE A 253 -7.15 20.72 7.21
N ASP A 254 -8.36 20.21 6.98
CA ASP A 254 -8.94 19.06 7.69
C ASP A 254 -8.98 17.81 6.81
N ARG A 255 -8.69 17.95 5.50
CA ARG A 255 -8.78 16.87 4.50
C ARG A 255 -7.67 16.99 3.48
N ILE A 256 -7.35 15.88 2.83
CA ILE A 256 -6.47 15.83 1.66
C ILE A 256 -7.27 15.18 0.52
N ARG A 257 -7.17 15.73 -0.68
CA ARG A 257 -7.72 15.15 -1.91
C ARG A 257 -6.57 14.95 -2.87
N VAL A 258 -6.39 13.73 -3.35
CA VAL A 258 -5.41 13.37 -4.38
C VAL A 258 -6.19 12.91 -5.61
N ASP A 259 -5.85 13.44 -6.77
CA ASP A 259 -6.55 13.18 -8.04
C ASP A 259 -5.48 12.96 -9.10
N LEU A 260 -5.12 11.71 -9.38
CA LEU A 260 -3.96 11.36 -10.21
C LEU A 260 -4.26 11.34 -11.71
N GLN A 261 -5.52 11.55 -12.11
CA GLN A 261 -6.00 11.42 -13.50
C GLN A 261 -5.75 10.02 -14.07
N ASP A 262 -5.76 9.90 -15.40
CA ASP A 262 -5.53 8.64 -16.11
C ASP A 262 -4.01 8.39 -16.23
N GLY A 263 -3.50 7.31 -15.64
CA GLY A 263 -2.08 6.99 -15.64
C GLY A 263 -1.81 5.60 -15.08
N LEU A 264 -0.52 5.28 -14.84
CA LEU A 264 -0.13 4.14 -14.00
C LEU A 264 0.54 4.73 -12.75
N ASP A 265 -0.28 5.27 -11.87
CA ASP A 265 0.18 6.20 -10.84
C ASP A 265 0.43 5.50 -9.51
N THR A 266 1.49 5.95 -8.82
CA THR A 266 1.86 5.47 -7.50
C THR A 266 1.69 6.57 -6.46
N LEU A 267 0.87 6.34 -5.45
CA LEU A 267 0.78 7.21 -4.28
C LEU A 267 1.55 6.60 -3.11
N VAL A 268 2.56 7.30 -2.61
CA VAL A 268 3.37 6.89 -1.45
C VAL A 268 2.96 7.69 -0.22
N LEU A 269 2.57 7.01 0.86
CA LEU A 269 2.27 7.59 2.16
C LEU A 269 3.36 7.24 3.17
N ARG A 270 3.95 8.25 3.81
CA ARG A 270 5.04 8.07 4.80
C ARG A 270 4.71 8.59 6.18
N GLY A 271 5.08 7.84 7.22
CA GLY A 271 5.10 8.30 8.60
C GLY A 271 3.73 8.24 9.30
N ARG A 272 2.90 7.26 8.94
CA ARG A 272 1.63 6.97 9.63
C ARG A 272 1.68 5.62 10.30
N ARG A 273 1.37 5.58 11.60
CA ARG A 273 1.38 4.35 12.41
C ARG A 273 0.12 3.49 12.27
N GLN A 274 -0.97 4.10 11.83
CA GLN A 274 -2.24 3.43 11.60
C GLN A 274 -2.75 3.93 10.26
N VAL A 275 -3.05 3.00 9.36
CA VAL A 275 -3.51 3.28 8.00
C VAL A 275 -4.68 2.36 7.71
N GLU A 276 -5.83 2.94 7.40
CA GLU A 276 -7.03 2.24 6.94
C GLU A 276 -7.23 2.62 5.47
N VAL A 277 -7.18 1.65 4.56
CA VAL A 277 -7.38 1.82 3.13
C VAL A 277 -8.70 1.18 2.76
N ARG A 278 -9.63 1.95 2.18
CA ARG A 278 -10.94 1.43 1.81
C ARG A 278 -11.52 2.07 0.56
N ALA A 279 -12.38 1.32 -0.13
CA ALA A 279 -13.19 1.87 -1.21
C ALA A 279 -14.28 2.81 -0.66
N GLN A 280 -14.57 3.89 -1.39
CA GLN A 280 -15.67 4.82 -1.13
C GLN A 280 -16.28 5.30 -2.46
N GLY A 281 -17.24 4.52 -2.97
CA GLY A 281 -17.67 4.68 -4.37
C GLY A 281 -16.53 4.22 -5.28
N ASP A 282 -16.24 5.00 -6.31
CA ASP A 282 -15.17 4.69 -7.28
C ASP A 282 -13.78 5.16 -6.81
N ARG A 283 -13.66 5.63 -5.55
CA ARG A 283 -12.45 6.25 -5.00
C ARG A 283 -11.89 5.47 -3.82
N VAL A 284 -10.59 5.65 -3.54
CA VAL A 284 -9.95 5.11 -2.34
C VAL A 284 -9.89 6.16 -1.24
N ARG A 285 -10.14 5.76 0.00
CA ARG A 285 -10.05 6.62 1.18
C ARG A 285 -9.05 6.08 2.19
N ILE A 286 -8.23 6.98 2.71
CA ILE A 286 -7.24 6.73 3.76
C ILE A 286 -7.32 7.80 4.83
N ASP A 287 -7.91 7.48 5.98
CA ASP A 287 -8.27 8.46 7.03
C ASP A 287 -9.10 9.65 6.46
N GLU A 288 -8.47 10.82 6.37
CA GLU A 288 -8.98 12.09 5.83
C GLU A 288 -8.48 12.37 4.40
N ILE A 289 -7.83 11.40 3.77
CA ILE A 289 -7.31 11.46 2.40
C ILE A 289 -8.31 10.75 1.47
N GLU A 290 -8.77 11.43 0.44
CA GLU A 290 -9.58 10.86 -0.64
C GLU A 290 -8.73 10.84 -1.91
N ILE A 291 -8.70 9.70 -2.61
CA ILE A 291 -7.78 9.40 -3.70
C ILE A 291 -8.60 8.94 -4.91
N ASP A 292 -8.26 9.45 -6.09
CA ASP A 292 -8.85 9.12 -7.38
C ASP A 292 -7.73 8.80 -8.37
N GLY A 293 -7.87 7.76 -9.18
CA GLY A 293 -6.90 7.38 -10.23
C GLY A 293 -5.57 6.78 -9.75
N ALA A 294 -5.47 6.26 -8.52
CA ALA A 294 -4.25 5.60 -8.05
C ALA A 294 -4.26 4.10 -8.34
N ASP A 295 -3.28 3.62 -9.12
CA ASP A 295 -3.10 2.20 -9.41
C ASP A 295 -2.40 1.45 -8.27
N VAL A 296 -1.33 2.05 -7.75
CA VAL A 296 -0.49 1.48 -6.71
C VAL A 296 -0.48 2.41 -5.50
N LEU A 297 -0.89 1.88 -4.36
CA LEU A 297 -0.77 2.56 -3.09
C LEU A 297 0.42 1.98 -2.31
N ARG A 298 1.40 2.82 -1.95
CA ARG A 298 2.52 2.44 -1.11
C ARG A 298 2.39 3.08 0.28
N VAL A 299 2.45 2.26 1.31
CA VAL A 299 2.34 2.67 2.71
C VAL A 299 3.64 2.37 3.43
N GLU A 300 4.27 3.37 4.02
CA GLU A 300 5.52 3.25 4.76
C GLU A 300 5.34 3.87 6.16
N THR A 301 5.21 3.02 7.18
CA THR A 301 4.83 3.46 8.54
C THR A 301 6.04 3.84 9.41
N GLY A 302 7.20 3.23 9.14
CA GLY A 302 8.45 3.42 9.88
C GLY A 302 8.58 2.45 11.06
N ASP A 303 9.47 2.73 12.02
CA ASP A 303 9.69 1.80 13.14
C ASP A 303 8.57 1.83 14.20
N GLY A 304 8.34 0.70 14.86
CA GLY A 304 7.46 0.52 16.01
C GLY A 304 6.30 -0.43 15.72
N ALA A 305 5.30 -0.48 16.60
CA ALA A 305 4.10 -1.28 16.38
C ALA A 305 3.05 -0.51 15.56
N ASP A 306 2.88 -0.89 14.30
CA ASP A 306 2.04 -0.24 13.31
C ASP A 306 0.88 -1.13 12.84
N GLN A 307 -0.14 -0.49 12.28
CA GLN A 307 -1.38 -1.15 11.86
C GLN A 307 -1.78 -0.72 10.45
N LEU A 308 -2.07 -1.71 9.60
CA LEU A 308 -2.66 -1.54 8.29
C LEU A 308 -3.98 -2.31 8.21
N SER A 309 -5.02 -1.68 7.70
CA SER A 309 -6.26 -2.34 7.28
C SER A 309 -6.48 -2.04 5.81
N VAL A 310 -6.75 -3.04 4.99
CA VAL A 310 -7.08 -2.90 3.56
C VAL A 310 -8.43 -3.57 3.33
N ASP A 311 -9.45 -2.78 3.04
CA ASP A 311 -10.75 -3.30 2.59
C ASP A 311 -10.70 -3.66 1.11
N ASP A 312 -11.72 -4.37 0.61
CA ASP A 312 -11.85 -4.64 -0.82
C ASP A 312 -11.81 -3.37 -1.68
N LEU A 313 -10.85 -3.33 -2.60
CA LEU A 313 -10.62 -2.26 -3.57
C LEU A 313 -10.99 -2.67 -5.00
N SER A 314 -11.63 -3.83 -5.20
CA SER A 314 -12.00 -4.38 -6.52
C SER A 314 -12.84 -3.44 -7.39
N ALA A 315 -13.58 -2.52 -6.77
CA ALA A 315 -14.40 -1.51 -7.43
C ALA A 315 -13.68 -0.18 -7.69
N THR A 316 -12.37 -0.11 -7.45
CA THR A 316 -11.54 1.10 -7.60
C THR A 316 -10.40 0.88 -8.59
N ASP A 317 -9.68 1.95 -8.93
CA ASP A 317 -8.48 1.85 -9.79
C ASP A 317 -7.27 1.22 -9.07
N THR A 318 -7.30 1.16 -7.72
CA THR A 318 -6.18 0.61 -6.94
C THR A 318 -6.22 -0.90 -6.94
N PHE A 319 -5.33 -1.53 -7.71
CA PHE A 319 -5.19 -2.99 -7.75
C PHE A 319 -4.09 -3.52 -6.82
N GLN A 320 -3.16 -2.67 -6.37
CA GLN A 320 -2.05 -3.07 -5.51
C GLN A 320 -1.83 -2.12 -4.33
N VAL A 321 -1.74 -2.70 -3.13
CA VAL A 321 -1.24 -2.03 -1.92
C VAL A 321 0.12 -2.64 -1.56
N THR A 322 1.15 -1.82 -1.42
CA THR A 322 2.48 -2.25 -0.94
C THR A 322 2.73 -1.63 0.42
N ALA A 323 2.96 -2.45 1.43
CA ALA A 323 3.09 -2.03 2.82
C ALA A 323 4.47 -2.37 3.37
N ASP A 324 5.20 -1.35 3.79
CA ASP A 324 6.40 -1.47 4.61
C ASP A 324 6.03 -0.99 6.02
N LEU A 325 5.83 -1.96 6.93
CA LEU A 325 5.44 -1.68 8.31
C LEU A 325 6.65 -1.42 9.23
N GLY A 326 7.87 -1.48 8.69
CA GLY A 326 9.11 -1.25 9.42
C GLY A 326 9.45 -2.36 10.41
N ALA A 327 10.24 -2.02 11.43
CA ALA A 327 10.65 -2.97 12.47
C ALA A 327 9.70 -2.89 13.67
N GLY A 328 9.19 -4.03 14.14
CA GLY A 328 8.19 -3.98 15.19
C GLY A 328 7.38 -5.24 15.42
N LEU A 329 6.24 -5.06 16.08
CA LEU A 329 5.17 -6.05 16.08
C LEU A 329 4.01 -5.39 15.37
N ASP A 330 3.88 -5.72 14.09
CA ASP A 330 2.94 -5.05 13.21
C ASP A 330 1.70 -5.90 12.98
N LYS A 331 0.60 -5.21 12.64
CA LYS A 331 -0.66 -5.86 12.33
C LYS A 331 -1.15 -5.42 10.98
N ALA A 332 -1.45 -6.39 10.12
CA ALA A 332 -2.14 -6.15 8.87
C ALA A 332 -3.47 -6.90 8.86
N THR A 333 -4.54 -6.22 8.44
CA THR A 333 -5.83 -6.82 8.15
C THR A 333 -6.14 -6.62 6.68
N VAL A 334 -6.49 -7.69 5.97
CA VAL A 334 -6.96 -7.65 4.58
C VAL A 334 -8.37 -8.21 4.57
N HIS A 335 -9.33 -7.42 4.10
CA HIS A 335 -10.70 -7.86 3.94
C HIS A 335 -10.99 -8.21 2.48
N GLY A 336 -11.72 -9.30 2.27
CA GLY A 336 -12.36 -9.66 1.02
C GLY A 336 -13.54 -8.73 0.68
N SER A 337 -14.25 -9.12 -0.36
CA SER A 337 -15.46 -8.51 -0.89
C SER A 337 -16.71 -9.05 -0.14
N GLU A 338 -17.89 -8.96 -0.73
CA GLU A 338 -19.11 -9.63 -0.21
C GLU A 338 -19.56 -10.75 -1.16
N ASP A 339 -18.72 -11.08 -2.14
CA ASP A 339 -18.87 -12.14 -3.12
C ASP A 339 -17.81 -13.22 -2.86
N ASP A 340 -17.97 -14.41 -3.44
CA ASP A 340 -17.01 -15.52 -3.30
C ASP A 340 -15.57 -15.10 -3.67
N ASP A 341 -14.68 -15.15 -2.69
CA ASP A 341 -13.29 -14.77 -2.85
C ASP A 341 -12.32 -15.95 -2.84
N GLN A 342 -11.22 -15.79 -3.57
CA GLN A 342 -10.04 -16.63 -3.42
C GLN A 342 -8.88 -15.78 -2.92
N ILE A 343 -8.56 -15.90 -1.64
CA ILE A 343 -7.52 -15.13 -0.97
C ILE A 343 -6.41 -16.06 -0.52
N SER A 344 -5.18 -15.82 -0.96
CA SER A 344 -4.03 -16.65 -0.61
C SER A 344 -2.83 -15.82 -0.20
N PHE A 345 -2.18 -16.19 0.89
CA PHE A 345 -0.85 -15.67 1.21
C PHE A 345 0.19 -16.36 0.32
N GLY A 346 0.96 -15.58 -0.43
CA GLY A 346 2.11 -16.00 -1.21
C GLY A 346 3.44 -15.55 -0.59
N ALA A 347 4.54 -15.76 -1.32
CA ALA A 347 5.89 -15.46 -0.84
C ALA A 347 6.15 -13.98 -0.45
N PHE A 348 5.28 -13.05 -0.85
CA PHE A 348 5.45 -11.62 -0.68
C PHE A 348 4.21 -10.89 -0.12
N GLY A 349 3.13 -11.60 0.21
CA GLY A 349 1.89 -10.99 0.72
C GLY A 349 0.61 -11.71 0.31
N VAL A 350 -0.52 -11.01 0.38
CA VAL A 350 -1.86 -11.52 0.10
C VAL A 350 -2.24 -11.30 -1.37
N LEU A 351 -2.65 -12.38 -2.02
CA LEU A 351 -3.20 -12.40 -3.38
C LEU A 351 -4.72 -12.60 -3.26
N GLY A 352 -5.51 -11.71 -3.84
CA GLY A 352 -6.98 -11.76 -3.80
C GLY A 352 -7.57 -10.72 -4.77
N PRO A 353 -8.82 -10.27 -4.57
CA PRO A 353 -9.39 -9.18 -5.37
C PRO A 353 -8.54 -7.90 -5.31
N THR A 354 -7.90 -7.65 -4.17
CA THR A 354 -6.86 -6.63 -3.99
C THR A 354 -5.52 -7.32 -3.70
N PHE A 355 -4.45 -6.95 -4.40
CA PHE A 355 -3.12 -7.47 -4.14
C PHE A 355 -2.43 -6.67 -3.04
N VAL A 356 -2.11 -7.29 -1.90
CA VAL A 356 -1.41 -6.64 -0.79
C VAL A 356 -0.02 -7.25 -0.61
N LEU A 357 1.03 -6.49 -0.87
CA LEU A 357 2.41 -6.91 -0.71
C LEU A 357 3.00 -6.36 0.59
N PHE A 358 3.59 -7.22 1.42
CA PHE A 358 4.33 -6.81 2.61
C PHE A 358 5.82 -6.78 2.32
N ALA A 359 6.45 -5.62 2.46
CA ALA A 359 7.89 -5.47 2.39
C ALA A 359 8.49 -5.96 3.72
N GLN A 360 9.36 -6.97 3.64
CA GLN A 360 10.12 -7.51 4.78
C GLN A 360 9.28 -7.97 5.99
N PRO A 361 8.26 -8.83 5.80
CA PRO A 361 7.46 -9.33 6.92
C PRO A 361 8.33 -10.02 7.98
N GLU A 362 8.12 -9.68 9.25
CA GLU A 362 8.80 -10.30 10.38
C GLU A 362 7.97 -11.47 10.94
N PRO A 363 8.57 -12.56 11.44
CA PRO A 363 7.80 -13.67 12.04
C PRO A 363 6.97 -13.28 13.28
N SER A 364 7.26 -12.12 13.88
CA SER A 364 6.50 -11.55 15.00
C SER A 364 5.22 -10.83 14.58
N ASP A 365 5.09 -10.49 13.30
CA ASP A 365 3.92 -9.78 12.78
C ASP A 365 2.67 -10.64 12.82
N ARG A 366 1.52 -9.97 12.72
CA ARG A 366 0.21 -10.61 12.70
C ARG A 366 -0.54 -10.19 11.46
N LEU A 367 -0.97 -11.19 10.69
CA LEU A 367 -1.85 -11.01 9.55
C LEU A 367 -3.24 -11.53 9.89
N THR A 368 -4.25 -10.71 9.65
CA THR A 368 -5.65 -11.13 9.62
C THR A 368 -6.16 -11.06 8.19
N ILE A 369 -6.80 -12.14 7.73
CA ILE A 369 -7.53 -12.19 6.47
C ILE A 369 -8.99 -12.45 6.83
N ASP A 370 -9.89 -11.60 6.37
CA ASP A 370 -11.32 -11.66 6.62
C ASP A 370 -12.06 -11.78 5.28
N GLY A 371 -12.59 -12.95 4.95
CA GLY A 371 -13.34 -13.20 3.71
C GLY A 371 -14.64 -12.38 3.62
N ARG A 372 -15.14 -11.95 4.78
CA ARG A 372 -16.40 -11.23 4.99
C ARG A 372 -17.62 -12.04 4.63
N GLY A 373 -18.00 -12.20 3.37
CA GLY A 373 -19.22 -12.90 3.00
C GLY A 373 -19.12 -13.45 1.58
N GLY A 374 -19.80 -14.56 1.33
CA GLY A 374 -19.58 -15.36 0.14
C GLY A 374 -18.96 -16.71 0.52
N ASP A 375 -18.82 -17.59 -0.46
CA ASP A 375 -18.17 -18.90 -0.25
C ASP A 375 -16.67 -18.76 -0.51
N ASP A 376 -15.87 -18.52 0.53
CA ASP A 376 -14.48 -18.08 0.37
C ASP A 376 -13.45 -19.21 0.45
N LEU A 377 -12.36 -19.10 -0.32
CA LEU A 377 -11.15 -19.89 -0.17
C LEU A 377 -10.02 -19.03 0.40
N LEU A 378 -9.77 -19.18 1.71
CA LEU A 378 -8.71 -18.47 2.43
C LEU A 378 -7.54 -19.42 2.72
N SER A 379 -6.35 -19.14 2.17
CA SER A 379 -5.19 -20.00 2.36
C SER A 379 -3.92 -19.22 2.68
N ALA A 380 -3.41 -19.38 3.89
CA ALA A 380 -2.10 -18.92 4.31
C ALA A 380 -1.03 -20.02 4.34
N SER A 381 -1.23 -21.14 3.62
CA SER A 381 -0.39 -22.36 3.64
C SER A 381 1.15 -22.18 3.50
N VAL A 382 1.63 -21.01 3.04
CA VAL A 382 3.07 -20.69 2.92
C VAL A 382 3.52 -19.52 3.81
N ALA A 383 2.63 -19.00 4.66
CA ALA A 383 2.97 -18.02 5.69
C ALA A 383 3.94 -18.66 6.69
N SER A 384 4.85 -17.84 7.22
CA SER A 384 5.78 -18.26 8.28
C SER A 384 5.55 -17.50 9.59
N MET A 385 4.46 -16.73 9.63
CA MET A 385 3.98 -15.96 10.77
C MET A 385 2.61 -16.51 11.17
N ALA A 386 2.21 -16.27 12.42
CA ALA A 386 0.87 -16.60 12.88
C ALA A 386 -0.18 -15.76 12.16
N VAL A 387 -1.20 -16.42 11.60
CA VAL A 387 -2.31 -15.77 10.91
C VAL A 387 -3.63 -15.91 11.66
N THR A 388 -4.57 -15.01 11.36
CA THR A 388 -5.97 -15.17 11.69
C THR A 388 -6.77 -15.18 10.40
N LEU A 389 -7.46 -16.28 10.11
CA LEU A 389 -8.36 -16.40 8.97
C LEU A 389 -9.80 -16.41 9.48
N ALA A 390 -10.61 -15.47 9.01
CA ALA A 390 -12.04 -15.44 9.26
C ALA A 390 -12.78 -15.62 7.94
N GLY A 391 -13.53 -16.71 7.79
CA GLY A 391 -14.36 -16.96 6.59
C GLY A 391 -15.49 -15.95 6.48
N GLY A 392 -16.34 -15.88 7.52
CA GLY A 392 -17.55 -15.06 7.50
C GLY A 392 -18.77 -15.92 7.18
N PRO A 393 -19.93 -15.36 6.79
CA PRO A 393 -21.05 -16.15 6.33
C PRO A 393 -20.80 -16.75 4.94
N GLY A 394 -21.13 -18.03 4.76
CA GLY A 394 -20.95 -18.76 3.51
C GLY A 394 -20.21 -20.09 3.76
N ASP A 395 -20.06 -20.90 2.72
CA ASP A 395 -19.37 -22.18 2.81
C ASP A 395 -17.87 -21.99 2.55
N ASN A 396 -17.06 -21.81 3.59
CA ASN A 396 -15.66 -21.39 3.45
C ASN A 396 -14.66 -22.56 3.52
N VAL A 397 -13.49 -22.36 2.89
CA VAL A 397 -12.34 -23.25 3.01
C VAL A 397 -11.17 -22.48 3.61
N LEU A 398 -10.75 -22.85 4.82
CA LEU A 398 -9.72 -22.18 5.60
C LEU A 398 -8.46 -23.05 5.73
N ARG A 399 -7.30 -22.50 5.34
CA ARG A 399 -5.99 -23.18 5.48
C ARG A 399 -4.98 -22.27 6.14
N GLY A 400 -4.61 -22.55 7.40
CA GLY A 400 -3.65 -21.77 8.19
C GLY A 400 -2.25 -21.81 7.58
N GLY A 401 -1.53 -22.90 7.80
CA GLY A 401 -0.15 -23.08 7.36
C GLY A 401 0.77 -23.37 8.54
N PRO A 402 2.08 -23.08 8.41
CA PRO A 402 2.99 -23.12 9.53
C PRO A 402 2.81 -21.89 10.46
N GLY A 403 2.63 -22.11 11.76
CA GLY A 403 2.49 -21.04 12.74
C GLY A 403 1.43 -21.36 13.79
N ASP A 404 1.32 -20.55 14.85
CA ASP A 404 0.20 -20.69 15.80
C ASP A 404 -1.00 -19.89 15.27
N ASP A 405 -1.81 -20.52 14.43
CA ASP A 405 -2.86 -19.87 13.65
C ASP A 405 -4.21 -19.87 14.37
N THR A 406 -5.09 -18.97 13.92
CA THR A 406 -6.48 -18.90 14.38
C THR A 406 -7.41 -18.92 13.17
N LEU A 407 -8.25 -19.94 13.07
CA LEU A 407 -9.20 -20.12 11.97
C LEU A 407 -10.63 -20.01 12.53
N ILE A 408 -11.44 -19.16 11.91
CA ILE A 408 -12.83 -18.89 12.30
C ILE A 408 -13.68 -19.11 11.04
N GLY A 409 -14.48 -20.18 11.01
CA GLY A 409 -15.39 -20.50 9.90
C GLY A 409 -16.48 -19.45 9.78
N GLY A 410 -17.46 -19.52 10.67
CA GLY A 410 -18.62 -18.64 10.67
C GLY A 410 -19.91 -19.44 10.50
N PRO A 411 -21.00 -18.80 10.04
CA PRO A 411 -22.19 -19.51 9.60
C PRO A 411 -22.01 -20.08 8.18
N GLY A 412 -22.37 -21.33 7.96
CA GLY A 412 -22.25 -22.02 6.67
C GLY A 412 -21.65 -23.40 6.86
N PHE A 413 -21.34 -24.10 5.77
CA PHE A 413 -20.59 -25.36 5.78
C PHE A 413 -19.10 -25.08 5.54
N ASP A 414 -18.32 -25.05 6.62
CA ASP A 414 -16.90 -24.69 6.57
C ASP A 414 -15.96 -25.91 6.56
N ASP A 415 -14.83 -25.82 5.85
CA ASP A 415 -13.73 -26.81 5.85
C ASP A 415 -12.42 -26.17 6.30
N ALA A 416 -11.92 -26.53 7.49
CA ALA A 416 -10.75 -25.92 8.09
C ALA A 416 -9.58 -26.90 8.28
N PHE A 417 -8.37 -26.40 8.01
CA PHE A 417 -7.11 -27.10 8.27
C PHE A 417 -6.08 -26.11 8.83
N GLY A 418 -5.70 -26.28 10.09
CA GLY A 418 -4.69 -25.45 10.77
C GLY A 418 -3.32 -25.61 10.13
N GLY A 419 -2.76 -26.82 10.21
CA GLY A 419 -1.43 -27.14 9.70
C GLY A 419 -0.43 -27.29 10.84
N PRO A 420 0.89 -27.18 10.57
CA PRO A 420 1.90 -27.31 11.61
C PRO A 420 1.95 -26.09 12.56
N GLY A 421 1.73 -26.32 13.85
CA GLY A 421 1.77 -25.29 14.86
C GLY A 421 0.94 -25.63 16.08
N ARG A 422 0.50 -24.60 16.80
CA ARG A 422 -0.48 -24.73 17.87
C ARG A 422 -1.70 -23.89 17.51
N ASP A 423 -2.60 -24.50 16.75
CA ASP A 423 -3.71 -23.82 16.11
C ASP A 423 -4.97 -23.79 16.96
N THR A 424 -5.80 -22.79 16.72
CA THR A 424 -7.16 -22.69 17.25
C THR A 424 -8.15 -22.57 16.11
N ILE A 425 -9.05 -23.55 15.99
CA ILE A 425 -10.07 -23.61 14.95
C ILE A 425 -11.45 -23.52 15.63
N THR A 426 -12.27 -22.57 15.18
CA THR A 426 -13.69 -22.46 15.57
C THR A 426 -14.51 -22.47 14.29
N LEU A 427 -15.26 -23.55 14.05
CA LEU A 427 -16.01 -23.72 12.81
C LEU A 427 -17.32 -22.93 12.86
N GLY A 428 -18.13 -23.20 13.89
CA GLY A 428 -19.23 -22.35 14.27
C GLY A 428 -20.59 -22.93 13.88
N GLY A 429 -20.98 -22.75 12.63
CA GLY A 429 -22.32 -22.95 12.12
C GLY A 429 -22.72 -24.39 11.77
N ASP A 430 -22.93 -24.65 10.48
CA ASP A 430 -23.93 -25.62 10.01
C ASP A 430 -23.47 -27.08 10.01
N PHE A 431 -22.72 -27.61 9.06
CA PHE A 431 -22.14 -28.95 9.23
C PHE A 431 -20.71 -28.86 8.76
N ASP A 432 -19.82 -28.68 9.70
CA ASP A 432 -18.47 -28.28 9.39
C ASP A 432 -17.53 -29.48 9.37
N ARG A 433 -16.39 -29.28 8.72
CA ARG A 433 -15.30 -30.24 8.71
C ARG A 433 -14.02 -29.56 9.18
N ALA A 434 -13.38 -30.17 10.16
CA ALA A 434 -11.97 -29.91 10.43
C ALA A 434 -11.10 -31.08 10.00
N SER A 435 -9.88 -30.79 9.59
CA SER A 435 -8.84 -31.79 9.31
C SER A 435 -7.68 -31.64 10.28
N TRP A 436 -7.14 -32.76 10.75
CA TRP A 436 -5.94 -32.82 11.58
C TRP A 436 -5.07 -34.01 11.19
N ARG A 437 -3.74 -33.83 11.19
CA ARG A 437 -2.79 -34.82 10.70
C ARG A 437 -1.64 -35.04 11.67
N ALA A 438 -0.95 -36.15 11.43
CA ALA A 438 0.34 -36.43 12.05
C ALA A 438 1.33 -35.26 11.87
N GLY A 439 1.80 -34.70 12.99
CA GLY A 439 2.79 -33.62 13.01
C GLY A 439 2.23 -32.20 12.86
N ASP A 440 0.91 -32.03 12.91
CA ASP A 440 0.29 -30.71 12.99
C ASP A 440 0.58 -30.04 14.34
N GLY A 441 0.52 -30.78 15.46
CA GLY A 441 0.90 -30.29 16.77
C GLY A 441 -0.26 -30.23 17.77
N ASP A 442 -0.16 -29.35 18.77
CA ASP A 442 -1.12 -29.31 19.89
C ASP A 442 -2.30 -28.37 19.61
N ASP A 443 -3.30 -28.84 18.86
CA ASP A 443 -4.38 -27.97 18.37
C ASP A 443 -5.63 -27.95 19.26
N THR A 444 -6.49 -26.96 19.03
CA THR A 444 -7.83 -26.86 19.61
C THR A 444 -8.87 -26.66 18.53
N ILE A 445 -9.89 -27.52 18.48
CA ILE A 445 -11.01 -27.44 17.54
C ILE A 445 -12.32 -27.36 18.32
N ASP A 446 -13.14 -26.38 17.99
CA ASP A 446 -14.52 -26.22 18.44
C ASP A 446 -15.45 -26.28 17.21
N GLY A 447 -16.27 -27.32 17.11
CA GLY A 447 -17.20 -27.48 16.00
C GLY A 447 -18.36 -26.50 16.06
N GLY A 448 -18.82 -26.16 17.27
CA GLY A 448 -19.93 -25.26 17.47
C GLY A 448 -21.27 -25.97 17.44
N ALA A 449 -22.21 -25.45 16.66
CA ALA A 449 -23.61 -25.83 16.78
C ALA A 449 -24.14 -26.53 15.55
N SER A 450 -23.97 -27.85 15.41
CA SER A 450 -24.86 -28.74 14.65
C SER A 450 -24.29 -30.15 14.66
N ARG A 451 -23.87 -30.71 13.51
CA ARG A 451 -23.21 -32.01 13.46
C ARG A 451 -21.94 -31.83 12.65
N ASP A 452 -20.85 -31.76 13.38
CA ASP A 452 -19.54 -31.43 12.83
C ASP A 452 -18.65 -32.66 12.79
N SER A 453 -17.74 -32.68 11.82
CA SER A 453 -16.88 -33.82 11.51
C SER A 453 -15.41 -33.46 11.62
N LEU A 454 -14.63 -34.38 12.17
CA LEU A 454 -13.19 -34.31 12.22
C LEU A 454 -12.58 -35.41 11.36
N PHE A 455 -11.84 -35.01 10.33
CA PHE A 455 -11.05 -35.91 9.53
C PHE A 455 -9.63 -36.02 10.09
N LEU A 456 -9.22 -37.23 10.46
CA LEU A 456 -7.89 -37.56 10.93
C LEU A 456 -7.14 -38.35 9.86
N GLU A 457 -5.99 -37.86 9.42
CA GLU A 457 -5.15 -38.53 8.43
C GLU A 457 -3.81 -38.95 9.03
N GLY A 458 -3.59 -40.27 9.11
CA GLY A 458 -2.34 -40.87 9.54
C GLY A 458 -1.28 -40.95 8.45
N ALA A 459 -0.05 -41.17 8.87
CA ALA A 459 1.11 -41.28 8.00
C ALA A 459 1.40 -42.72 7.58
N ASN A 460 2.47 -42.91 6.80
CA ASN A 460 3.00 -44.25 6.49
C ASN A 460 4.02 -44.69 7.58
N ALA A 461 3.57 -44.70 8.83
CA ALA A 461 4.30 -45.14 10.01
C ALA A 461 3.35 -45.85 11.00
N ALA A 462 3.91 -46.59 11.97
CA ALA A 462 3.10 -47.13 13.06
C ALA A 462 2.76 -46.02 14.07
N GLU A 463 1.47 -45.78 14.29
CA GLU A 463 0.93 -44.65 15.04
C GLU A 463 -0.03 -45.10 16.15
N ALA A 464 -0.16 -44.29 17.20
CA ALA A 464 -1.09 -44.55 18.29
C ALA A 464 -2.10 -43.40 18.47
N TYR A 465 -3.37 -43.70 18.23
CA TYR A 465 -4.51 -42.81 18.45
C TYR A 465 -5.24 -43.18 19.74
N ALA A 466 -5.63 -42.18 20.53
CA ALA A 466 -6.58 -42.35 21.62
C ALA A 466 -7.70 -41.32 21.53
N VAL A 467 -8.92 -41.78 21.27
CA VAL A 467 -10.13 -40.97 21.10
C VAL A 467 -10.92 -40.97 22.40
N LYS A 468 -10.98 -39.82 23.07
CA LYS A 468 -11.65 -39.62 24.36
C LYS A 468 -12.45 -38.32 24.35
N ARG A 469 -13.38 -38.18 25.31
CA ARG A 469 -14.14 -36.94 25.47
C ARG A 469 -13.22 -35.75 25.64
N GLY A 470 -13.41 -34.78 24.77
CA GLY A 470 -12.71 -33.49 24.78
C GLY A 470 -11.24 -33.56 24.37
N ARG A 471 -10.75 -34.74 23.95
CA ARG A 471 -9.33 -34.93 23.67
C ARG A 471 -9.08 -36.14 22.77
N ILE A 472 -8.36 -35.91 21.69
CA ILE A 472 -7.74 -36.93 20.86
C ILE A 472 -6.22 -36.80 21.01
N THR A 473 -5.51 -37.92 21.14
CA THR A 473 -4.04 -37.92 21.10
C THR A 473 -3.56 -38.75 19.93
N HIS A 474 -2.55 -38.25 19.23
CA HIS A 474 -1.78 -38.97 18.24
C HIS A 474 -0.32 -38.96 18.69
N ASP A 475 0.18 -40.11 19.13
CA ASP A 475 1.50 -40.25 19.75
C ASP A 475 1.78 -39.20 20.87
N ALA A 476 2.58 -38.17 20.57
CA ALA A 476 2.92 -37.10 21.50
C ALA A 476 1.98 -35.88 21.38
N ASP A 477 1.32 -35.73 20.25
CA ASP A 477 0.51 -34.56 19.89
C ASP A 477 -0.90 -34.68 20.46
N VAL A 478 -1.49 -33.53 20.72
CA VAL A 478 -2.75 -33.41 21.43
C VAL A 478 -3.70 -32.52 20.68
N LEU A 479 -4.79 -33.12 20.22
CA LEU A 479 -5.93 -32.36 19.75
C LEU A 479 -6.96 -32.22 20.89
N THR A 480 -7.18 -30.99 21.33
CA THR A 480 -8.31 -30.64 22.20
C THR A 480 -9.53 -30.41 21.32
N VAL A 481 -10.65 -31.04 21.65
CA VAL A 481 -11.88 -30.92 20.87
C VAL A 481 -13.04 -30.51 21.75
N ASP A 482 -13.95 -29.72 21.22
CA ASP A 482 -15.28 -29.49 21.80
C ASP A 482 -16.33 -29.48 20.68
N ASP A 483 -17.56 -29.85 21.04
CA ASP A 483 -18.74 -29.81 20.15
C ASP A 483 -18.48 -30.38 18.73
N LEU A 484 -17.92 -31.59 18.67
CA LEU A 484 -17.78 -32.40 17.45
C LEU A 484 -18.56 -33.71 17.60
N GLU A 485 -19.29 -34.10 16.57
CA GLU A 485 -20.17 -35.28 16.58
C GLU A 485 -19.56 -36.50 15.90
N GLU A 486 -18.67 -36.31 14.93
CA GLU A 486 -18.12 -37.37 14.07
C GLU A 486 -16.60 -37.30 13.97
N VAL A 487 -15.95 -38.47 14.06
CA VAL A 487 -14.52 -38.63 13.80
C VAL A 487 -14.32 -39.64 12.69
N ASP A 488 -13.75 -39.18 11.58
CA ASP A 488 -13.34 -39.98 10.43
C ASP A 488 -11.82 -40.17 10.47
N LEU A 489 -11.35 -41.31 10.95
CA LEU A 489 -9.93 -41.62 11.08
C LEU A 489 -9.46 -42.56 9.96
N VAL A 490 -8.48 -42.13 9.19
CA VAL A 490 -7.70 -42.99 8.28
C VAL A 490 -6.35 -43.27 8.93
N ALA A 491 -6.12 -44.54 9.29
CA ALA A 491 -4.92 -44.94 10.05
C ALA A 491 -3.63 -44.68 9.26
N GLY A 492 -3.68 -44.79 7.94
CA GLY A 492 -2.50 -44.68 7.10
C GLY A 492 -1.86 -46.05 6.92
N GLY A 493 -0.54 -46.06 6.72
CA GLY A 493 0.22 -47.29 6.54
C GLY A 493 1.10 -47.56 7.74
N GLY A 494 1.17 -48.78 8.25
CA GLY A 494 1.91 -49.05 9.49
C GLY A 494 1.09 -49.91 10.42
N ALA A 495 1.69 -50.40 11.51
CA ALA A 495 0.95 -51.18 12.48
C ALA A 495 0.33 -50.24 13.52
N ASP A 496 -0.89 -49.78 13.27
CA ASP A 496 -1.51 -48.69 14.00
C ASP A 496 -2.34 -49.18 15.18
N THR A 497 -2.49 -48.35 16.19
CA THR A 497 -3.38 -48.61 17.33
C THR A 497 -4.38 -47.48 17.51
N VAL A 498 -5.67 -47.78 17.42
CA VAL A 498 -6.76 -46.83 17.66
C VAL A 498 -7.53 -47.26 18.91
N ALA A 499 -7.38 -46.50 20.00
CA ALA A 499 -8.08 -46.74 21.25
C ALA A 499 -9.24 -45.76 21.43
N ILE A 500 -10.47 -46.27 21.53
CA ILE A 500 -11.70 -45.50 21.69
C ILE A 500 -12.22 -45.70 23.11
N GLY A 501 -12.29 -44.60 23.87
CA GLY A 501 -12.73 -44.63 25.27
C GLY A 501 -14.23 -44.91 25.44
N ASP A 502 -14.64 -45.19 26.69
CA ASP A 502 -16.01 -45.58 27.06
C ASP A 502 -17.08 -44.51 26.81
N ARG A 503 -16.66 -43.24 26.84
CA ARG A 503 -17.46 -42.07 26.51
C ARG A 503 -16.59 -41.12 25.70
N PRO A 504 -16.46 -41.33 24.38
CA PRO A 504 -15.52 -40.58 23.59
C PRO A 504 -16.03 -39.16 23.29
N GLY A 505 -17.31 -38.85 23.58
CA GLY A 505 -17.89 -37.52 23.35
C GLY A 505 -18.62 -37.41 22.02
N PHE A 506 -18.31 -38.28 21.06
CA PHE A 506 -18.87 -38.29 19.70
C PHE A 506 -20.10 -39.21 19.56
N GLU A 507 -20.89 -38.97 18.52
CA GLU A 507 -21.97 -39.85 18.07
C GLU A 507 -21.45 -40.99 17.17
N LEU A 508 -20.42 -40.69 16.37
CA LEU A 508 -19.85 -41.61 15.39
C LEU A 508 -18.32 -41.56 15.40
N VAL A 509 -17.68 -42.73 15.36
CA VAL A 509 -16.24 -42.87 15.16
C VAL A 509 -16.02 -43.90 14.06
N ASP A 510 -15.63 -43.42 12.89
CA ASP A 510 -15.34 -44.21 11.71
C ASP A 510 -13.83 -44.38 11.59
N VAL A 511 -13.38 -45.64 11.58
CA VAL A 511 -11.97 -46.03 11.49
C VAL A 511 -11.75 -46.76 10.17
N SER A 512 -10.91 -46.20 9.31
CA SER A 512 -10.43 -46.83 8.09
C SER A 512 -9.00 -47.32 8.28
N LEU A 513 -8.81 -48.64 8.22
CA LEU A 513 -7.49 -49.29 8.29
C LEU A 513 -6.80 -49.31 6.91
N ALA A 514 -7.00 -48.26 6.13
CA ALA A 514 -6.52 -48.16 4.76
C ALA A 514 -5.25 -47.32 4.70
N GLY A 515 -4.33 -47.70 3.81
CA GLY A 515 -3.06 -46.99 3.59
C GLY A 515 -3.20 -45.54 3.11
N LEU A 516 -4.33 -45.18 2.50
CA LEU A 516 -4.67 -43.84 2.03
C LEU A 516 -6.19 -43.62 2.08
N PRO A 517 -6.67 -42.36 2.13
CA PRO A 517 -8.11 -42.05 2.24
C PRO A 517 -9.01 -42.58 1.10
N ILE A 518 -8.43 -42.89 -0.08
CA ILE A 518 -9.18 -43.29 -1.29
C ILE A 518 -8.84 -44.71 -1.79
N THR A 519 -8.26 -45.57 -0.95
CA THR A 519 -7.92 -46.94 -1.37
C THR A 519 -9.00 -47.96 -0.98
N PRO A 520 -9.35 -48.91 -1.87
CA PRO A 520 -10.40 -49.90 -1.59
C PRO A 520 -9.93 -51.07 -0.72
N LYS A 521 -8.72 -51.03 -0.16
CA LYS A 521 -8.08 -52.12 0.60
C LYS A 521 -7.39 -51.57 1.84
N GLY A 522 -7.21 -52.46 2.82
CA GLY A 522 -6.31 -52.23 3.94
C GLY A 522 -4.87 -52.01 3.48
N ASP A 523 -4.05 -51.56 4.40
CA ASP A 523 -2.65 -51.17 4.16
C ASP A 523 -1.69 -52.39 4.13
N GLY A 524 -2.13 -53.57 4.58
CA GLY A 524 -1.38 -54.81 4.67
C GLY A 524 -0.58 -54.99 5.97
N ALA A 525 -0.67 -54.04 6.90
CA ALA A 525 -0.08 -54.14 8.22
C ALA A 525 -1.01 -54.88 9.20
N ALA A 526 -0.69 -54.82 10.48
CA ALA A 526 -1.46 -55.49 11.51
C ALA A 526 -1.91 -54.44 12.52
N ASP A 527 -3.11 -53.92 12.29
CA ASP A 527 -3.67 -52.84 13.07
C ASP A 527 -4.45 -53.33 14.26
N ARG A 528 -4.65 -52.44 15.23
CA ARG A 528 -5.39 -52.73 16.45
C ARG A 528 -6.39 -51.64 16.77
N VAL A 529 -7.67 -51.98 16.73
CA VAL A 529 -8.75 -51.14 17.27
C VAL A 529 -9.13 -51.67 18.65
N ILE A 530 -9.20 -50.79 19.64
CA ILE A 530 -9.60 -51.09 21.03
C ILE A 530 -10.81 -50.21 21.34
N VAL A 531 -11.91 -50.81 21.81
CA VAL A 531 -13.10 -50.08 22.25
C VAL A 531 -13.41 -50.44 23.69
N ASP A 532 -13.40 -49.43 24.55
CA ASP A 532 -13.69 -49.57 25.98
C ASP A 532 -15.21 -49.47 26.24
N GLY A 533 -15.72 -50.37 27.06
CA GLY A 533 -17.07 -50.36 27.62
C GLY A 533 -17.17 -49.48 28.86
N THR A 534 -18.38 -49.19 29.28
CA THR A 534 -18.62 -48.38 30.47
C THR A 534 -18.44 -49.20 31.75
N PRO A 535 -18.22 -48.58 32.92
CA PRO A 535 -18.25 -49.29 34.20
C PRO A 535 -19.64 -49.84 34.60
N GLY A 536 -20.62 -49.72 33.71
CA GLY A 536 -22.04 -49.97 33.94
C GLY A 536 -22.46 -51.36 33.47
N ARG A 537 -23.60 -51.43 32.81
CA ARG A 537 -24.02 -52.64 32.10
C ARG A 537 -24.13 -52.28 30.64
N ASP A 538 -23.33 -52.94 29.82
CA ASP A 538 -23.30 -52.71 28.39
C ASP A 538 -24.06 -53.82 27.64
N ARG A 539 -24.73 -53.42 26.56
CA ARG A 539 -25.42 -54.32 25.64
C ARG A 539 -24.97 -53.98 24.23
N LEU A 540 -23.88 -54.61 23.84
CA LEU A 540 -23.18 -54.32 22.60
C LEU A 540 -23.64 -55.26 21.50
N THR A 541 -23.73 -54.75 20.29
CA THR A 541 -23.96 -55.56 19.09
C THR A 541 -22.83 -55.29 18.11
N LEU A 542 -22.12 -56.35 17.74
CA LEU A 542 -21.12 -56.33 16.68
C LEU A 542 -21.72 -56.98 15.43
N ALA A 543 -21.81 -56.20 14.36
CA ALA A 543 -22.21 -56.68 13.04
C ALA A 543 -21.07 -56.44 12.04
N GLY A 544 -20.97 -57.23 10.98
CA GLY A 544 -19.91 -57.02 10.00
C GLY A 544 -19.75 -58.14 8.99
N LYS A 545 -19.31 -57.79 7.78
CA LYS A 545 -19.06 -58.72 6.67
C LYS A 545 -17.87 -58.22 5.84
N ALA A 546 -17.19 -59.15 5.17
CA ALA A 546 -16.05 -58.86 4.31
C ALA A 546 -14.92 -58.11 5.05
N THR A 547 -14.81 -56.79 4.86
CA THR A 547 -13.75 -55.93 5.43
C THR A 547 -14.31 -54.88 6.38
N THR A 548 -15.54 -55.07 6.88
CA THR A 548 -16.20 -54.11 7.77
C THR A 548 -16.67 -54.72 9.08
N ALA A 549 -16.56 -53.94 10.15
CA ALA A 549 -17.09 -54.26 11.47
C ALA A 549 -17.76 -53.00 12.06
N THR A 550 -18.95 -53.14 12.60
CA THR A 550 -19.71 -52.04 13.22
C THR A 550 -20.12 -52.47 14.62
N LEU A 551 -19.70 -51.70 15.62
CA LEU A 551 -20.06 -51.88 17.01
C LEU A 551 -21.08 -50.81 17.41
N THR A 552 -22.21 -51.25 17.96
CA THR A 552 -23.29 -50.40 18.48
C THR A 552 -23.62 -50.76 19.92
N GLY A 553 -24.25 -49.85 20.65
CA GLY A 553 -24.67 -50.06 22.05
C GLY A 553 -23.86 -49.28 23.08
N LEU A 554 -22.84 -48.52 22.65
CA LEU A 554 -22.14 -47.49 23.44
C LEU A 554 -22.69 -46.08 23.10
N GLN A 555 -22.07 -45.03 23.66
CA GLN A 555 -22.40 -43.64 23.30
C GLN A 555 -22.15 -43.38 21.82
N ALA A 556 -20.97 -43.76 21.33
CA ALA A 556 -20.62 -43.68 19.91
C ALA A 556 -20.94 -45.00 19.20
N THR A 557 -21.41 -44.90 17.96
CA THR A 557 -21.29 -46.02 17.02
C THR A 557 -19.85 -46.05 16.51
N VAL A 558 -19.23 -47.23 16.49
CA VAL A 558 -17.87 -47.40 15.95
C VAL A 558 -17.95 -48.21 14.67
N ASN A 559 -17.57 -47.63 13.54
CA ASN A 559 -17.38 -48.38 12.30
C ASN A 559 -15.90 -48.60 12.05
N ILE A 560 -15.59 -49.78 11.53
CA ILE A 560 -14.26 -50.16 11.09
C ILE A 560 -14.41 -50.62 9.64
N SER A 561 -13.59 -50.06 8.76
CA SER A 561 -13.55 -50.39 7.35
C SER A 561 -12.14 -50.78 6.92
N HIS A 562 -12.06 -51.43 5.76
CA HIS A 562 -10.80 -51.93 5.18
C HIS A 562 -10.03 -52.95 6.02
N ALA A 563 -10.68 -53.53 7.04
CA ALA A 563 -10.07 -54.50 7.93
C ALA A 563 -9.61 -55.76 7.20
N GLU A 564 -8.48 -56.27 7.66
CA GLU A 564 -7.80 -57.46 7.19
C GLU A 564 -7.72 -58.53 8.29
N PRO A 565 -7.57 -59.82 7.94
CA PRO A 565 -7.50 -60.89 8.93
C PRO A 565 -6.32 -60.79 9.90
N THR A 566 -5.32 -59.95 9.59
CA THR A 566 -4.16 -59.64 10.43
C THR A 566 -4.47 -58.60 11.51
N ASP A 567 -5.52 -57.80 11.32
CA ASP A 567 -5.91 -56.75 12.26
C ASP A 567 -6.67 -57.33 13.44
N THR A 568 -6.76 -56.56 14.51
CA THR A 568 -7.44 -56.95 15.75
C THR A 568 -8.43 -55.90 16.21
N LEU A 569 -9.67 -56.32 16.50
CA LEU A 569 -10.66 -55.55 17.26
C LEU A 569 -10.73 -56.13 18.68
N THR A 570 -10.33 -55.32 19.67
CA THR A 570 -10.53 -55.61 21.09
C THR A 570 -11.75 -54.85 21.60
N ILE A 571 -12.73 -55.57 22.16
CA ILE A 571 -13.85 -54.99 22.92
C ILE A 571 -13.58 -55.27 24.39
N ASP A 572 -13.18 -54.27 25.16
CA ASP A 572 -13.01 -54.37 26.61
C ASP A 572 -14.31 -53.94 27.29
N THR A 573 -15.15 -54.87 27.73
CA THR A 573 -16.45 -54.51 28.32
C THR A 573 -16.32 -53.86 29.70
N GLY A 574 -15.12 -53.82 30.27
CA GLY A 574 -14.88 -53.29 31.59
C GLY A 574 -15.68 -54.00 32.68
N ARG A 575 -15.92 -53.29 33.78
CA ARG A 575 -16.69 -53.83 34.90
C ARG A 575 -18.17 -53.77 34.59
N GLY A 576 -18.89 -54.88 34.73
CA GLY A 576 -20.32 -54.84 34.55
C GLY A 576 -20.98 -56.21 34.50
N ARG A 577 -22.22 -56.23 34.00
CA ARG A 577 -22.93 -57.45 33.61
C ARG A 577 -23.24 -57.37 32.14
N ASP A 578 -22.17 -57.42 31.37
CA ASP A 578 -22.18 -57.00 29.98
C ASP A 578 -22.59 -58.15 29.06
N ALA A 579 -23.04 -57.80 27.87
CA ALA A 579 -23.39 -58.75 26.84
C ALA A 579 -22.97 -58.18 25.48
N VAL A 580 -22.27 -59.01 24.70
CA VAL A 580 -21.88 -58.70 23.32
C VAL A 580 -22.54 -59.70 22.39
N ASP A 581 -23.46 -59.24 21.53
CA ASP A 581 -24.08 -60.04 20.48
C ASP A 581 -23.24 -59.94 19.20
N THR A 582 -22.64 -61.05 18.79
CA THR A 582 -21.83 -61.17 17.57
C THR A 582 -22.51 -62.01 16.50
N SER A 583 -23.81 -62.31 16.64
CA SER A 583 -24.53 -63.22 15.73
C SER A 583 -24.61 -62.70 14.29
N ALA A 584 -24.48 -61.39 14.10
CA ALA A 584 -24.45 -60.71 12.81
C ALA A 584 -23.03 -60.41 12.29
N PHE A 585 -21.98 -60.87 12.98
CA PHE A 585 -20.58 -60.70 12.61
C PHE A 585 -20.02 -61.95 11.93
N THR A 586 -19.31 -61.77 10.81
CA THR A 586 -18.68 -62.88 10.08
C THR A 586 -17.28 -63.16 10.65
N PRO A 587 -16.96 -64.39 11.08
CA PRO A 587 -15.62 -64.72 11.56
C PRO A 587 -14.55 -64.50 10.48
N GLY A 588 -13.37 -64.00 10.88
CA GLY A 588 -12.22 -63.81 9.99
C GLY A 588 -12.21 -62.51 9.19
N VAL A 589 -13.17 -61.60 9.43
CA VAL A 589 -13.15 -60.22 8.94
C VAL A 589 -12.00 -59.44 9.59
N ILE A 590 -11.94 -59.49 10.91
CA ILE A 590 -10.91 -58.91 11.78
C ILE A 590 -10.74 -59.85 12.97
N GLY A 591 -9.54 -59.94 13.55
CA GLY A 591 -9.27 -60.71 14.76
C GLY A 591 -10.06 -60.15 15.95
N LEU A 592 -11.13 -60.83 16.36
CA LEU A 592 -11.97 -60.37 17.46
C LEU A 592 -11.48 -60.89 18.81
N GLN A 593 -11.26 -59.97 19.76
CA GLN A 593 -10.99 -60.26 21.16
C GLN A 593 -12.02 -59.55 22.04
N ILE A 594 -12.67 -60.28 22.95
CA ILE A 594 -13.57 -59.71 23.95
C ILE A 594 -12.92 -59.91 25.32
N LEU A 595 -12.77 -58.82 26.06
CA LEU A 595 -12.21 -58.78 27.41
C LEU A 595 -13.29 -58.37 28.42
N ASP A 596 -13.16 -58.86 29.65
CA ASP A 596 -14.10 -58.73 30.77
C ASP A 596 -13.43 -58.31 32.09
#